data_AF-B1XXP5-F1
#
_entry.id   AF-B1XXP5-F1
#
_cell.length_a   1.000
_cell.length_b   1.000
_cell.length_c   1.000
_cell.angle_alpha   90.00
_cell.angle_beta   90.00
_cell.angle_gamma   90.00
#
_symmetry.space_group_name_H-M   'P 1'
#
loop_
_entity.id
_entity.type
_entity.pdbx_description
1 polymer ?
#
loop_
_entity_poly.entity_id
_entity_poly.type
_entity_poly.pdbx_seq_one_letter_code
_entity_poly.pdbx_strand_id
1 'polypeptide(L)'
;MVRIAALLMSLFLFAPCAASAQTLWLCVLSEDAVRLVCVAETDPLDAVEVVDAATPAQAVVNGTAFPLDPKRSYSIDLWSPPTEMDFVEQLAQASLCHRSAGCRAVVAGERWLAYSPSTRSAVTAGRIASRR
;
A
#
# COMPACT_ATOMS: atom_id res chain seq x y z
N MET A 1 -8.45 28.01 -50.35
CA MET A 1 -9.32 27.36 -49.34
C MET A 1 -8.50 26.32 -48.57
N VAL A 2 -7.60 26.75 -47.67
CA VAL A 2 -6.73 25.83 -46.90
C VAL A 2 -6.41 26.48 -45.54
N ARG A 3 -7.39 26.62 -44.63
CA ARG A 3 -7.17 27.22 -43.30
C ARG A 3 -8.15 26.72 -42.21
N ILE A 4 -8.50 25.43 -42.14
CA ILE A 4 -9.33 24.90 -41.03
C ILE A 4 -8.91 23.48 -40.61
N ALA A 5 -7.60 23.17 -40.60
CA ALA A 5 -7.13 21.82 -40.25
C ALA A 5 -6.14 21.78 -39.07
N ALA A 6 -5.94 22.89 -38.35
CA ALA A 6 -4.86 23.02 -37.37
C ALA A 6 -5.31 23.08 -35.89
N LEU A 7 -6.59 22.92 -35.56
CA LEU A 7 -7.10 23.17 -34.20
C LEU A 7 -7.55 21.92 -33.42
N LEU A 8 -7.56 20.73 -34.02
CA LEU A 8 -8.00 19.50 -33.33
C LEU A 8 -6.88 18.67 -32.70
N MET A 9 -5.61 19.08 -32.84
CA MET A 9 -4.45 18.27 -32.43
C MET A 9 -3.73 18.79 -31.18
N SER A 10 -4.34 19.70 -30.43
CA SER A 10 -3.73 20.31 -29.23
C SER A 10 -4.40 19.92 -27.92
N LEU A 11 -5.48 19.11 -27.94
CA LEU A 11 -6.26 18.79 -26.73
C LEU A 11 -5.94 17.43 -26.08
N PHE A 12 -4.90 16.72 -26.52
CA PHE A 12 -4.58 15.37 -26.01
C PHE A 12 -3.33 15.28 -25.11
N LEU A 13 -2.69 16.42 -24.78
CA LEU A 13 -1.42 16.42 -24.04
C LEU A 13 -1.51 16.78 -22.56
N PHE A 14 -2.70 17.05 -22.03
CA PHE A 14 -2.91 17.17 -20.58
C PHE A 14 -3.48 15.85 -20.04
N ALA A 15 -2.69 14.77 -20.17
CA ALA A 15 -2.84 13.65 -19.26
C ALA A 15 -2.21 14.10 -17.93
N PRO A 16 -2.98 14.40 -16.87
CA PRO A 16 -2.38 14.59 -15.57
C PRO A 16 -1.67 13.29 -15.23
N CYS A 17 -0.34 13.35 -15.17
CA CYS A 17 0.44 12.33 -14.50
C CYS A 17 0.05 12.47 -13.03
N ALA A 18 -1.05 11.80 -12.64
CA ALA A 18 -1.44 11.70 -11.26
C ALA A 18 -0.32 10.91 -10.60
N ALA A 19 0.62 11.64 -10.01
CA ALA A 19 1.55 11.14 -9.01
C ALA A 19 0.68 10.67 -7.84
N SER A 20 0.13 9.48 -8.00
CA SER A 20 -0.56 8.77 -6.93
C SER A 20 0.51 8.47 -5.90
N ALA A 21 0.33 9.01 -4.69
CA ALA A 21 1.03 8.51 -3.52
C ALA A 21 0.71 7.01 -3.43
N GLN A 22 1.67 6.18 -3.77
CA GLN A 22 1.50 4.73 -3.79
C GLN A 22 1.55 4.24 -2.34
N THR A 23 0.41 4.23 -1.65
CA THR A 23 0.33 3.67 -0.30
C THR A 23 0.38 2.15 -0.39
N LEU A 24 1.46 1.56 0.11
CA LEU A 24 1.61 0.11 0.25
C LEU A 24 1.27 -0.30 1.68
N TRP A 25 0.31 -1.19 1.85
CA TRP A 25 -0.07 -1.77 3.13
C TRP A 25 0.56 -3.15 3.29
N LEU A 26 1.22 -3.37 4.41
CA LEU A 26 1.75 -4.66 4.83
C LEU A 26 0.84 -5.26 5.89
N CYS A 27 0.28 -6.42 5.60
CA CYS A 27 -0.69 -7.11 6.42
C CYS A 27 -0.13 -8.43 6.97
N VAL A 28 -0.35 -8.71 8.25
CA VAL A 28 0.07 -9.96 8.91
C VAL A 28 -1.14 -10.58 9.59
N LEU A 29 -1.27 -11.90 9.50
CA LEU A 29 -2.32 -12.64 10.20
C LEU A 29 -1.94 -12.80 11.68
N SER A 30 -2.91 -12.66 12.58
CA SER A 30 -2.73 -12.92 14.01
C SER A 30 -2.45 -14.40 14.29
N GLU A 31 -1.93 -14.70 15.49
CA GLU A 31 -1.58 -16.08 15.88
C GLU A 31 -2.77 -17.04 15.84
N ASP A 32 -3.96 -16.53 16.14
CA ASP A 32 -5.25 -17.23 16.09
C ASP A 32 -5.88 -17.25 14.69
N ALA A 33 -5.21 -16.68 13.68
CA ALA A 33 -5.60 -16.66 12.28
C ALA A 33 -6.98 -16.01 11.96
N VAL A 34 -7.58 -15.30 12.92
CA VAL A 34 -8.90 -14.66 12.77
C VAL A 34 -8.83 -13.13 12.73
N ARG A 35 -7.63 -12.56 12.66
CA ARG A 35 -7.45 -11.12 12.48
C ARG A 35 -6.29 -10.83 11.55
N LEU A 36 -6.51 -9.93 10.61
CA LEU A 36 -5.46 -9.39 9.76
C LEU A 36 -5.09 -7.99 10.26
N VAL A 37 -3.83 -7.79 10.62
CA VAL A 37 -3.31 -6.49 11.10
C VAL A 37 -2.45 -5.88 10.01
N CYS A 38 -2.80 -4.66 9.59
CA CYS A 38 -2.19 -3.97 8.47
C CYS A 38 -1.59 -2.62 8.88
N VAL A 39 -0.41 -2.33 8.36
CA VAL A 39 0.31 -1.06 8.55
C VAL A 39 0.78 -0.53 7.21
N ALA A 40 0.84 0.79 7.03
CA ALA A 40 1.41 1.35 5.82
C ALA A 40 2.95 1.19 5.85
N GLU A 41 3.52 0.68 4.77
CA GLU A 41 4.95 0.74 4.53
C GLU A 41 5.30 2.21 4.30
N THR A 42 6.02 2.78 5.25
CA THR A 42 6.53 4.15 5.16
C THR A 42 8.02 4.05 4.96
N ASP A 43 8.54 4.46 3.79
CA ASP A 43 9.99 4.59 3.63
C ASP A 43 10.45 5.72 4.58
N PRO A 44 11.42 5.47 5.48
CA PRO A 44 11.95 6.53 6.35
C PRO A 44 12.51 7.73 5.56
N LEU A 45 12.85 7.57 4.28
CA LEU A 45 13.29 8.64 3.39
C LEU A 45 12.11 9.43 2.77
N ASP A 46 10.91 8.85 2.69
CA ASP A 46 9.67 9.51 2.25
C ASP A 46 8.96 10.23 3.41
N ALA A 47 9.48 10.15 4.63
CA ALA A 47 8.99 10.91 5.79
C ALA A 47 9.30 12.42 5.73
N VAL A 48 9.91 12.90 4.63
CA VAL A 48 10.03 14.32 4.33
C VAL A 48 8.64 14.86 4.00
N GLU A 49 8.12 15.72 4.88
CA GLU A 49 6.82 16.41 4.79
C GLU A 49 6.22 16.45 3.37
N VAL A 50 5.25 15.59 3.12
CA VAL A 50 4.30 15.79 2.02
C VAL A 50 3.46 17.01 2.41
N VAL A 51 3.96 18.19 2.03
CA VAL A 51 3.18 19.43 2.06
C VAL A 51 1.99 19.23 1.13
N ASP A 52 0.81 19.14 1.74
CA ASP A 52 -0.56 19.16 1.23
C ASP A 52 -0.70 19.49 -0.28
N ALA A 53 -0.32 18.55 -1.14
CA ALA A 53 -0.58 18.64 -2.57
C ALA A 53 -2.00 18.12 -2.78
N ALA A 54 -2.97 19.03 -2.62
CA ALA A 54 -4.40 18.82 -2.83
C ALA A 54 -4.95 17.59 -2.09
N THR A 55 -5.41 17.79 -0.86
CA THR A 55 -6.17 16.78 -0.11
C THR A 55 -7.21 16.16 -1.04
N PRO A 56 -7.05 14.89 -1.48
CA PRO A 56 -8.03 14.27 -2.36
C PRO A 56 -9.36 14.26 -1.62
N ALA A 57 -10.46 14.54 -2.32
CA ALA A 57 -11.79 14.60 -1.72
C ALA A 57 -12.02 13.35 -0.87
N GLN A 58 -12.07 13.53 0.46
CA GLN A 58 -12.16 12.42 1.38
C GLN A 58 -13.53 11.78 1.26
N ALA A 59 -13.59 10.56 0.73
CA ALA A 59 -14.82 9.80 0.70
C ALA A 59 -15.03 9.20 2.08
N VAL A 60 -16.15 9.52 2.73
CA VAL A 60 -16.52 8.89 4.00
C VAL A 60 -17.53 7.78 3.72
N VAL A 61 -17.17 6.54 4.08
CA VAL A 61 -18.05 5.37 3.94
C VAL A 61 -18.26 4.80 5.34
N ASN A 62 -19.50 4.75 5.81
CA ASN A 62 -19.85 4.26 7.14
C ASN A 62 -19.05 4.91 8.28
N GLY A 63 -18.68 6.19 8.14
CA GLY A 63 -17.88 6.93 9.13
C GLY A 63 -16.36 6.77 8.99
N THR A 64 -15.87 5.93 8.07
CA THR A 64 -14.44 5.79 7.77
C THR A 64 -14.05 6.70 6.61
N ALA A 65 -13.07 7.56 6.82
CA ALA A 65 -12.54 8.45 5.79
C ALA A 65 -11.47 7.73 4.95
N PHE A 66 -11.56 7.89 3.62
CA PHE A 66 -10.58 7.40 2.66
C PHE A 66 -9.92 8.57 1.92
N PRO A 67 -8.61 8.49 1.60
CA PRO A 67 -7.69 7.40 1.92
C PRO A 67 -7.44 7.25 3.43
N LEU A 68 -7.14 6.02 3.86
CA LEU A 68 -6.86 5.72 5.27
C LEU A 68 -5.58 6.43 5.75
N ASP A 69 -5.53 6.75 7.05
CA ASP A 69 -4.39 7.42 7.67
C ASP A 69 -3.20 6.44 7.78
N PRO A 70 -2.11 6.62 7.01
CA PRO A 70 -0.99 5.68 6.99
C PRO A 70 -0.24 5.61 8.33
N LYS A 71 -0.44 6.58 9.24
CA LYS A 71 0.18 6.58 10.59
C LYS A 71 -0.54 5.64 11.55
N ARG A 72 -1.70 5.09 11.17
CA ARG A 72 -2.50 4.19 12.00
C ARG A 72 -2.35 2.75 11.55
N SER A 73 -2.47 1.84 12.51
CA SER A 73 -2.70 0.42 12.22
C SER A 73 -4.19 0.15 12.03
N TYR A 74 -4.50 -0.75 11.12
CA TYR A 74 -5.87 -1.20 10.84
C TYR A 74 -5.99 -2.70 11.05
N SER A 75 -7.13 -3.15 11.56
CA SER A 75 -7.41 -4.57 11.75
C SER A 75 -8.66 -4.96 10.98
N ILE A 76 -8.60 -6.10 10.29
CA ILE A 76 -9.72 -6.74 9.61
C ILE A 76 -9.98 -8.04 10.34
N ASP A 77 -11.11 -8.12 11.03
CA ASP A 77 -11.53 -9.35 11.71
C ASP A 77 -12.08 -10.35 10.68
N LEU A 78 -11.62 -11.60 10.78
CA LEU A 78 -12.09 -12.73 9.99
C LEU A 78 -13.00 -13.57 10.88
N TRP A 79 -14.08 -14.09 10.30
CA TRP A 79 -15.02 -14.93 11.04
C TRP A 79 -14.43 -16.31 11.40
N SER A 80 -13.52 -16.81 10.55
CA SER A 80 -12.83 -18.09 10.72
C SER A 80 -11.44 -18.02 10.11
N PRO A 81 -10.51 -18.90 10.53
CA PRO A 81 -9.22 -19.03 9.88
C PRO A 81 -9.38 -19.22 8.37
N PRO A 82 -8.68 -18.44 7.53
CA PRO A 82 -8.82 -18.51 6.09
C PRO A 82 -8.15 -19.78 5.55
N THR A 83 -8.82 -20.45 4.60
CA THR A 83 -8.24 -21.59 3.86
C THR A 83 -7.50 -21.14 2.60
N GLU A 84 -7.82 -19.97 2.06
CA GLU A 84 -7.28 -19.43 0.82
C GLU A 84 -6.67 -18.04 1.05
N MET A 85 -5.33 -17.94 0.91
CA MET A 85 -4.63 -16.68 1.15
C MET A 85 -4.89 -15.62 0.07
N ASP A 86 -5.17 -16.04 -1.16
CA ASP A 86 -5.52 -15.11 -2.26
C ASP A 86 -6.81 -14.34 -1.96
N PHE A 87 -7.78 -14.99 -1.30
CA PHE A 87 -9.00 -14.32 -0.85
C PHE A 87 -8.71 -13.29 0.24
N VAL A 88 -7.81 -13.60 1.18
CA VAL A 88 -7.39 -12.66 2.24
C VAL A 88 -6.69 -11.43 1.65
N GLU A 89 -5.84 -11.63 0.64
CA GLU A 89 -5.18 -10.52 -0.07
C GLU A 89 -6.21 -9.64 -0.79
N GLN A 90 -7.18 -10.23 -1.48
CA GLN A 90 -8.27 -9.49 -2.12
C GLN A 90 -9.13 -8.73 -1.11
N LEU A 91 -9.45 -9.34 0.03
CA LEU A 91 -10.18 -8.71 1.12
C LEU A 91 -9.41 -7.51 1.70
N ALA A 92 -8.10 -7.67 1.94
CA ALA A 92 -7.24 -6.60 2.42
C ALA A 92 -7.18 -5.45 1.41
N GLN A 93 -6.99 -5.77 0.12
CA GLN A 93 -6.98 -4.79 -0.97
C GLN A 93 -8.32 -4.03 -1.04
N ALA A 94 -9.45 -4.74 -1.01
CA ALA A 94 -10.77 -4.11 -1.09
C ALA A 94 -11.09 -3.22 0.11
N SER A 95 -10.63 -3.60 1.31
CA SER A 95 -10.91 -2.89 2.55
C SER A 95 -10.03 -1.66 2.74
N LEU A 96 -8.72 -1.77 2.47
CA LEU A 96 -7.76 -0.68 2.71
C LEU A 96 -7.68 0.30 1.54
N CYS A 97 -7.80 -0.21 0.32
CA CYS A 97 -7.63 0.58 -0.89
C CYS A 97 -8.95 1.08 -1.49
N HIS A 98 -10.04 1.05 -0.73
CA HIS A 98 -11.31 1.58 -1.18
C HIS A 98 -11.18 3.06 -1.56
N ARG A 99 -11.43 3.38 -2.84
CA ARG A 99 -11.33 4.74 -3.40
C ARG A 99 -9.98 5.45 -3.19
N SER A 100 -8.91 4.67 -2.96
CA SER A 100 -7.55 5.18 -2.82
C SER A 100 -6.75 4.86 -4.09
N ALA A 101 -6.47 5.87 -4.91
CA ALA A 101 -5.75 5.69 -6.17
C ALA A 101 -4.30 5.22 -5.94
N GLY A 102 -3.90 4.13 -6.62
CA GLY A 102 -2.57 3.51 -6.52
C GLY A 102 -2.22 2.93 -5.15
N CYS A 103 -3.23 2.68 -4.31
CA CYS A 103 -3.08 1.91 -3.10
C CYS A 103 -2.94 0.40 -3.39
N ARG A 104 -2.07 -0.25 -2.64
CA ARG A 104 -1.87 -1.70 -2.69
C ARG A 104 -1.78 -2.28 -1.28
N ALA A 105 -2.36 -3.46 -1.08
CA ALA A 105 -2.20 -4.26 0.14
C ALA A 105 -1.48 -5.57 -0.19
N VAL A 106 -0.57 -5.99 0.67
CA VAL A 106 0.18 -7.23 0.56
C VAL A 106 0.07 -7.98 1.87
N VAL A 107 -0.34 -9.24 1.80
CA VAL A 107 -0.43 -10.12 2.97
C VAL A 107 0.86 -10.92 3.08
N ALA A 108 1.55 -10.76 4.21
CA ALA A 108 2.74 -11.52 4.55
C ALA A 108 2.34 -12.97 4.85
N GLY A 109 2.37 -13.81 3.82
CA GLY A 109 2.37 -15.28 3.98
C GLY A 109 3.79 -15.84 4.09
N GLU A 110 3.91 -17.16 4.17
CA GLU A 110 5.19 -17.89 4.19
C GLU A 110 6.09 -17.51 2.99
N ARG A 111 5.47 -17.17 1.85
CA ARG A 111 6.17 -16.75 0.62
C ARG A 111 6.86 -15.39 0.75
N TRP A 112 6.44 -14.53 1.69
CA TRP A 112 7.02 -13.20 1.90
C TRP A 112 8.32 -13.25 2.73
N LEU A 113 8.42 -14.20 3.67
CA LEU A 113 9.65 -14.47 4.42
C LEU A 113 10.81 -14.89 3.51
N ALA A 114 10.53 -15.56 2.39
CA ALA A 114 11.54 -15.93 1.40
C ALA A 114 12.01 -14.73 0.55
N TYR A 115 11.18 -13.69 0.44
CA TYR A 115 11.45 -12.52 -0.41
C TYR A 115 12.10 -11.35 0.34
N SER A 116 12.04 -11.31 1.68
CA SER A 116 12.66 -10.22 2.45
C SER A 116 14.17 -10.14 2.21
N PRO A 117 14.68 -9.09 1.55
CA PRO A 117 16.12 -8.92 1.35
C PRO A 117 16.83 -8.47 2.64
N SER A 118 16.09 -8.01 3.65
CA SER A 118 16.68 -7.45 4.88
C SER A 118 17.17 -8.52 5.86
N THR A 119 16.61 -9.73 5.84
CA THR A 119 17.01 -10.82 6.76
C THR A 119 18.31 -11.50 6.36
N ARG A 120 18.76 -11.38 5.10
CA ARG A 120 20.00 -12.01 4.63
C ARG A 120 21.28 -11.30 5.10
N SER A 121 21.19 -10.03 5.50
CA SER A 121 22.35 -9.25 6.01
C SER A 121 22.60 -9.43 7.51
N ALA A 122 21.58 -9.72 8.33
CA ALA A 122 21.75 -9.85 9.77
C ALA A 122 22.51 -11.12 10.19
N VAL A 123 22.38 -12.22 9.42
CA VAL A 123 23.04 -13.50 9.75
C VAL A 123 24.56 -13.49 9.49
N THR A 124 25.03 -12.66 8.55
CA THR A 124 26.47 -12.57 8.24
C THR A 124 27.20 -11.62 9.20
N ALA A 125 26.57 -10.54 9.65
CA ALA A 125 27.18 -9.58 10.58
C ALA A 125 27.38 -10.17 12.00
N GLY A 126 26.46 -11.02 12.48
CA GLY A 126 26.57 -11.65 13.80
C GLY A 126 27.66 -12.73 13.90
N ARG A 127 28.07 -13.33 12.78
CA ARG A 127 29.07 -14.42 12.79
C ARG A 127 30.52 -13.93 12.85
N ILE A 128 30.78 -12.66 12.54
CA ILE A 128 32.15 -12.08 12.57
C ILE A 128 32.50 -11.53 13.95
N ALA A 129 31.53 -11.09 14.75
CA ALA A 129 31.77 -10.49 16.06
C ALA A 129 32.10 -11.50 17.19
N SER A 130 31.93 -12.81 16.97
CA SER A 130 32.13 -13.85 18.00
C SER A 130 33.51 -14.54 17.96
N ARG A 131 34.46 -14.05 17.15
CA ARG A 131 35.84 -14.58 17.09
C ARG A 131 36.89 -13.54 17.48
N ARG A 132 36.75 -12.95 18.66
CA ARG A 132 37.88 -12.36 19.40
C ARG A 132 37.77 -12.70 20.88
#